data_AF-A0A6P4XXD0-F1
#
_entry.id   AF-A0A6P4XXD0-F1
#
_cell.length_a   1.000
_cell.length_b   1.000
_cell.length_c   1.000
_cell.angle_alpha   90.00
_cell.angle_beta   90.00
_cell.angle_gamma   90.00
#
_symmetry.space_group_name_H-M   'P 1'
#
loop_
_entity.id
_entity.type
_entity.pdbx_description
1 polymer ?
#
loop_
_entity_poly.entity_id
_entity_poly.type
_entity_poly.pdbx_seq_one_letter_code
_entity_poly.pdbx_strand_id
1 'polypeptide(L)'
;MAEGCCGKCSKFMLFVFNLIFWLAGIGLLAFGIWLRLDNDIAKIVSLDLPWFYNATYVMMGVGGFTMIMGFLGCCGAMKENKCMLTMYTICLGLVFIAEIAGGVVAFVYRNNLNTWVDEAFSGVLDGQQIESLSQDTREAIITLQTQVRTTSQCRSY
;
A
#
# COMPACT_ATOMS: atom_id res chain seq x y z
N MET A 1 6.84 -26.27 -34.80
CA MET A 1 7.36 -25.98 -33.45
C MET A 1 6.32 -26.51 -32.47
N ALA A 2 6.59 -27.64 -31.83
CA ALA A 2 5.65 -28.25 -30.90
C ALA A 2 5.60 -27.43 -29.62
N GLU A 3 4.60 -26.57 -29.46
CA GLU A 3 4.33 -25.97 -28.15
C GLU A 3 3.71 -27.05 -27.26
N GLY A 4 4.55 -27.74 -26.49
CA GLY A 4 4.10 -28.69 -25.47
C GLY A 4 3.16 -28.02 -24.45
N CYS A 5 2.50 -28.83 -23.62
CA CYS A 5 1.56 -28.41 -22.57
C CYS A 5 2.06 -27.21 -21.72
N CYS A 6 3.37 -27.08 -21.56
CA CYS A 6 4.06 -26.00 -20.83
C CYS A 6 3.86 -24.59 -21.41
N GLY A 7 3.75 -24.43 -22.74
CA GLY A 7 3.61 -23.11 -23.38
C GLY A 7 2.24 -22.46 -23.13
N LYS A 8 1.18 -23.27 -23.14
CA LYS A 8 -0.18 -22.83 -22.81
C LYS A 8 -0.33 -22.49 -21.33
N CYS A 9 0.31 -23.26 -20.44
CA CYS A 9 0.29 -23.01 -19.00
C CYS A 9 0.96 -21.66 -18.65
N SER A 10 2.10 -21.37 -19.28
CA SER A 10 2.85 -20.12 -19.06
C SER A 10 2.08 -18.89 -19.52
N LYS A 11 1.44 -18.95 -20.70
CA LYS A 11 0.57 -17.87 -21.20
C LYS A 11 -0.63 -17.63 -20.27
N PHE A 12 -1.24 -18.71 -19.76
CA PHE A 12 -2.38 -18.63 -18.85
C PHE A 12 -1.98 -18.02 -17.49
N MET A 13 -0.85 -18.42 -16.91
CA MET A 13 -0.36 -17.82 -15.66
C MET A 13 -0.08 -16.32 -15.80
N LEU A 14 0.56 -15.91 -16.91
CA LEU A 14 0.83 -14.49 -17.17
C LEU A 14 -0.45 -13.66 -17.29
N PHE A 15 -1.50 -14.22 -17.90
CA PHE A 15 -2.79 -13.57 -18.00
C PHE A 15 -3.46 -13.41 -16.63
N VAL A 16 -3.54 -14.48 -15.84
CA VAL A 16 -4.16 -14.45 -14.50
C VAL A 16 -3.42 -13.51 -13.56
N PHE A 17 -2.09 -13.54 -13.57
CA PHE A 17 -1.27 -12.64 -12.76
C PHE A 17 -1.53 -11.19 -13.15
N ASN A 18 -1.45 -10.83 -14.44
CA ASN A 18 -1.74 -9.46 -14.89
C ASN A 18 -3.16 -9.01 -14.56
N LEU A 19 -4.14 -9.91 -14.60
CA LEU A 19 -5.51 -9.61 -14.19
C LEU A 19 -5.62 -9.28 -12.70
N ILE A 20 -4.90 -10.02 -11.84
CA ILE A 20 -4.85 -9.73 -10.40
C ILE A 20 -4.21 -8.37 -10.15
N PHE A 21 -3.08 -8.05 -10.81
CA PHE A 21 -2.45 -6.73 -10.68
C PHE A 21 -3.34 -5.60 -11.18
N TRP A 22 -4.09 -5.84 -12.25
CA TRP A 22 -5.05 -4.87 -12.77
C TRP A 22 -6.17 -4.59 -11.76
N LEU A 23 -6.77 -5.63 -11.17
CA LEU A 23 -7.79 -5.49 -10.12
C LEU A 23 -7.23 -4.83 -8.85
N ALA A 24 -6.01 -5.20 -8.44
CA ALA A 24 -5.33 -4.58 -7.32
C ALA A 24 -5.05 -3.09 -7.56
N GLY A 25 -4.65 -2.71 -8.77
CA GLY A 25 -4.45 -1.32 -9.17
C GLY A 25 -5.75 -0.49 -9.10
N ILE A 26 -6.87 -1.07 -9.55
CA ILE A 26 -8.20 -0.44 -9.39
C ILE A 26 -8.55 -0.28 -7.91
N GLY A 27 -8.30 -1.30 -7.08
CA GLY A 27 -8.53 -1.22 -5.64
C GLY A 27 -7.70 -0.14 -4.96
N LEU A 28 -6.41 -0.05 -5.29
CA LEU A 28 -5.49 0.99 -4.79
C LEU A 28 -5.93 2.39 -5.20
N LEU A 29 -6.35 2.56 -6.46
CA LEU A 29 -6.91 3.84 -6.93
C LEU A 29 -8.20 4.20 -6.20
N ALA A 30 -9.13 3.25 -6.10
CA ALA A 30 -10.40 3.47 -5.41
C ALA A 30 -10.18 3.85 -3.95
N PHE A 31 -9.25 3.18 -3.27
CA PHE A 31 -8.86 3.50 -1.90
C PHE A 31 -8.20 4.88 -1.79
N GLY A 32 -7.26 5.22 -2.68
CA GLY A 32 -6.64 6.55 -2.71
C GLY A 32 -7.66 7.69 -2.95
N ILE A 33 -8.64 7.45 -3.82
CA ILE A 33 -9.74 8.40 -4.07
C ILE A 33 -10.68 8.47 -2.85
N TRP A 34 -11.00 7.33 -2.23
CA TRP A 34 -11.83 7.26 -1.03
C TRP A 34 -11.24 8.11 0.10
N LEU A 35 -9.93 7.98 0.35
CA LEU A 35 -9.20 8.81 1.33
C LEU A 35 -9.32 10.32 1.07
N ARG A 36 -9.58 10.72 -0.18
CA ARG A 36 -9.73 12.14 -0.56
C ARG A 36 -11.17 12.64 -0.45
N LEU A 37 -12.15 11.77 -0.67
CA LEU A 37 -13.57 12.11 -0.74
C LEU A 37 -14.27 12.07 0.62
N ASP A 38 -13.79 11.26 1.54
CA ASP A 38 -14.35 11.18 2.88
C ASP A 38 -14.10 12.49 3.64
N ASN A 39 -15.16 13.12 4.14
CA ASN A 39 -15.08 14.44 4.78
C ASN A 39 -14.43 14.40 6.16
N ASP A 40 -14.50 13.27 6.86
CA ASP A 40 -13.85 13.10 8.15
C ASP A 40 -12.35 12.87 7.96
N ILE A 41 -11.96 12.08 6.96
CA ILE A 41 -10.56 11.92 6.56
C ILE A 41 -10.00 13.22 5.96
N ALA A 42 -10.75 13.92 5.11
CA ALA A 42 -10.33 15.18 4.51
C ALA A 42 -10.08 16.27 5.55
N LYS A 43 -10.83 16.30 6.66
CA LYS A 43 -10.56 17.18 7.79
C LYS A 43 -9.22 16.85 8.45
N ILE A 44 -8.94 15.57 8.69
CA ILE A 44 -7.66 15.11 9.26
C ILE A 44 -6.48 15.42 8.30
N VAL A 45 -6.67 15.23 6.99
CA VAL A 45 -5.68 15.62 5.96
C VAL A 45 -5.46 17.13 5.92
N SER A 46 -6.50 17.93 6.18
CA SER A 46 -6.42 19.39 6.18
C SER A 46 -5.74 19.99 7.43
N LEU A 47 -5.42 19.19 8.45
CA LEU A 47 -4.62 19.61 9.61
C LEU A 47 -3.11 19.80 9.29
N ASP A 48 -2.75 20.12 8.05
CA ASP A 48 -1.36 20.36 7.62
C ASP A 48 -0.41 19.20 7.94
N LEU A 49 -0.80 17.95 7.62
CA LEU A 49 0.14 16.81 7.56
C LEU A 49 0.67 16.66 6.12
N PRO A 50 1.76 17.37 5.74
CA PRO A 50 2.28 17.37 4.38
C PRO A 50 2.69 15.97 3.92
N TRP A 51 3.11 15.09 4.84
CA TRP A 51 3.51 13.72 4.53
C TRP A 51 2.32 12.85 4.08
N PHE A 52 1.13 13.01 4.69
CA PHE A 52 -0.05 12.21 4.37
C PHE A 52 -0.66 12.61 3.01
N TYR A 53 -0.65 13.91 2.73
CA TYR A 53 -1.02 14.44 1.42
C TYR A 53 -0.11 13.85 0.34
N ASN A 54 1.21 13.95 0.50
CA ASN A 54 2.17 13.39 -0.44
C ASN A 54 2.02 11.86 -0.60
N ALA A 55 1.82 11.13 0.51
CA ALA A 55 1.62 9.69 0.48
C ALA A 55 0.36 9.27 -0.31
N THR A 56 -0.75 9.99 -0.15
CA THR A 56 -2.01 9.70 -0.87
C THR A 56 -1.84 9.91 -2.38
N TYR A 57 -1.14 10.97 -2.81
CA TYR A 57 -0.85 11.20 -4.22
C TYR A 57 0.07 10.12 -4.81
N VAL A 58 1.08 9.68 -4.04
CA VAL A 58 1.96 8.58 -4.46
C VAL A 58 1.15 7.29 -4.58
N MET A 59 0.26 6.99 -3.63
CA MET A 59 -0.62 5.81 -3.68
C MET A 59 -1.54 5.83 -4.92
N MET A 60 -2.15 6.97 -5.23
CA MET A 60 -2.94 7.14 -6.46
C MET A 60 -2.07 6.97 -7.72
N GLY A 61 -0.86 7.54 -7.73
CA GLY A 61 0.07 7.42 -8.83
C GLY A 61 0.49 5.97 -9.10
N VAL A 62 0.90 5.25 -8.06
CA VAL A 62 1.29 3.84 -8.14
C VAL A 62 0.11 2.98 -8.57
N GLY A 63 -1.07 3.19 -7.97
CA GLY A 63 -2.31 2.49 -8.36
C GLY A 63 -2.65 2.67 -9.83
N GLY A 64 -2.61 3.92 -10.33
CA GLY A 64 -2.82 4.26 -11.74
C GLY A 64 -1.81 3.61 -12.68
N PHE A 65 -0.53 3.68 -12.31
CA PHE A 65 0.53 3.05 -13.07
C PHE A 65 0.36 1.52 -13.14
N THR A 66 0.07 0.86 -12.02
CA THR A 66 -0.20 -0.59 -11.99
C THR A 66 -1.44 -0.99 -12.77
N MET A 67 -2.49 -0.17 -12.78
CA MET A 67 -3.68 -0.40 -13.60
C MET A 67 -3.35 -0.34 -15.10
N ILE A 68 -2.58 0.66 -15.55
CA ILE A 68 -2.18 0.78 -16.96
C ILE A 68 -1.29 -0.39 -17.37
N MET A 69 -0.31 -0.75 -16.54
CA MET A 69 0.59 -1.88 -16.79
C MET A 69 -0.16 -3.21 -16.83
N GLY A 70 -1.12 -3.45 -15.92
CA GLY A 70 -1.96 -4.64 -15.92
C GLY A 70 -2.83 -4.75 -17.17
N PHE A 71 -3.42 -3.63 -17.63
CA PHE A 71 -4.19 -3.60 -18.88
C PHE A 71 -3.32 -3.90 -20.11
N LEU A 72 -2.14 -3.29 -20.20
CA LEU A 72 -1.16 -3.55 -21.26
C LEU A 72 -0.70 -5.01 -21.26
N GLY A 73 -0.52 -5.62 -20.08
CA GLY A 73 -0.21 -7.04 -19.92
C GLY A 73 -1.33 -7.95 -20.43
N CYS A 74 -2.58 -7.67 -20.06
CA CYS A 74 -3.75 -8.41 -20.54
C CYS A 74 -3.94 -8.27 -22.07
N CYS A 75 -3.83 -7.05 -22.62
CA CYS A 75 -3.90 -6.83 -24.07
C CYS A 75 -2.74 -7.48 -24.82
N GLY A 76 -1.53 -7.47 -24.25
CA GLY A 76 -0.35 -8.13 -24.81
C GLY A 76 -0.51 -9.66 -24.87
N ALA A 77 -1.11 -10.25 -23.84
CA ALA A 77 -1.43 -11.68 -23.80
C ALA A 77 -2.53 -12.07 -24.80
N MET A 78 -3.56 -11.24 -24.97
CA MET A 78 -4.69 -11.52 -25.87
C MET A 78 -4.36 -11.31 -27.35
N LYS A 79 -3.54 -10.33 -27.70
CA LYS A 79 -3.39 -9.89 -29.11
C LYS A 79 -2.35 -10.68 -29.91
N GLU A 80 -1.65 -11.65 -29.28
CA GLU A 80 -0.49 -12.39 -29.82
C GLU A 80 0.58 -11.50 -30.50
N ASN A 81 0.51 -10.19 -30.27
CA ASN A 81 1.32 -9.21 -30.93
C ASN A 81 2.59 -9.02 -30.11
N LYS A 82 3.68 -9.58 -30.64
CA LYS A 82 5.03 -9.50 -30.06
C LYS A 82 5.42 -8.07 -29.72
N CYS A 83 4.98 -7.07 -30.47
CA CYS A 83 5.31 -5.67 -30.19
C CYS A 83 4.75 -5.18 -28.84
N MET A 84 3.48 -5.50 -28.51
CA MET A 84 2.88 -5.09 -27.23
C MET A 84 3.49 -5.84 -26.04
N LEU A 85 3.77 -7.14 -26.21
CA LEU A 85 4.40 -7.95 -25.15
C LEU A 85 5.85 -7.50 -24.90
N THR A 86 6.59 -7.16 -25.96
CA THR A 86 7.95 -6.60 -25.86
C THR A 86 7.93 -5.25 -25.16
N MET A 87 7.01 -4.35 -25.50
CA MET A 87 6.89 -3.05 -24.82
C MET A 87 6.59 -3.20 -23.33
N TYR A 88 5.65 -4.08 -22.98
CA TYR A 88 5.35 -4.40 -21.58
C TYR A 88 6.59 -4.93 -20.83
N THR A 89 7.34 -5.83 -21.46
CA THR A 89 8.56 -6.40 -20.88
C THR A 89 9.65 -5.33 -20.68
N ILE A 90 9.82 -4.41 -21.64
CA ILE A 90 10.77 -3.29 -21.54
C ILE A 90 10.35 -2.34 -20.40
N CYS A 91 9.07 -1.97 -20.33
CA CYS A 91 8.56 -1.11 -19.26
C CYS A 91 8.78 -1.75 -17.88
N LEU A 92 8.49 -3.04 -17.71
CA LEU A 92 8.79 -3.76 -16.47
C LEU A 92 10.29 -3.79 -16.16
N GLY A 93 11.14 -3.98 -17.18
CA GLY A 93 12.59 -3.93 -17.01
C GLY A 93 13.07 -2.57 -16.49
N LEU A 94 12.50 -1.47 -16.98
CA LEU A 94 12.80 -0.13 -16.50
C LEU A 94 12.33 0.08 -15.04
N VAL A 95 11.14 -0.40 -14.69
CA VAL A 95 10.63 -0.36 -13.30
C VAL A 95 11.55 -1.16 -12.38
N PHE A 96 12.00 -2.34 -12.79
CA PHE A 96 12.90 -3.18 -11.99
C PHE A 96 14.25 -2.49 -11.74
N ILE A 97 14.82 -1.83 -12.75
CA ILE A 97 16.05 -1.02 -12.57
C ILE A 97 15.80 0.14 -11.61
N ALA A 98 14.65 0.81 -11.73
CA ALA A 98 14.26 1.90 -10.83
C ALA A 98 14.05 1.41 -9.38
N GLU A 99 13.47 0.22 -9.18
CA GLU A 99 13.31 -0.40 -7.86
C GLU A 99 14.66 -0.74 -7.23
N ILE A 100 15.61 -1.28 -8.00
CA ILE A 100 16.97 -1.54 -7.51
C ILE A 100 17.65 -0.22 -7.11
N ALA A 101 17.58 0.80 -7.97
CA ALA A 101 18.14 2.11 -7.67
C ALA A 101 17.51 2.73 -6.42
N GLY A 102 16.17 2.68 -6.32
CA GLY A 102 15.42 3.12 -5.15
C GLY A 102 15.79 2.36 -3.88
N GLY A 103 15.95 1.03 -3.97
CA GLY A 103 16.38 0.19 -2.86
C GLY A 103 17.79 0.50 -2.38
N VAL A 104 18.72 0.76 -3.30
CA VAL A 104 20.09 1.20 -2.95
C VAL A 104 20.06 2.57 -2.27
N VAL A 105 19.32 3.54 -2.81
CA VAL A 105 19.14 4.86 -2.19
C VAL A 105 18.51 4.71 -0.80
N ALA A 106 17.49 3.86 -0.66
CA ALA A 106 16.84 3.63 0.61
C ALA A 106 17.78 3.01 1.65
N PHE A 107 18.64 2.09 1.23
CA PHE A 107 19.64 1.48 2.11
C PHE A 107 20.68 2.50 2.59
N VAL A 108 21.15 3.37 1.69
CA VAL A 108 22.13 4.43 2.03
C VAL A 108 21.53 5.46 2.98
N TYR A 109 20.27 5.86 2.77
CA TYR A 109 19.58 6.88 3.57
C TYR A 109 18.69 6.29 4.69
N ARG A 110 18.90 5.02 5.06
CA ARG A 110 18.04 4.28 6.01
C ARG A 110 17.71 5.05 7.30
N ASN A 111 18.68 5.80 7.85
CA ASN A 111 18.48 6.54 9.10
C ASN A 111 17.43 7.65 8.94
N ASN A 112 17.42 8.35 7.81
CA ASN A 112 16.43 9.39 7.51
C ASN A 112 15.10 8.76 7.08
N LEU A 113 15.13 7.62 6.37
CA LEU A 113 13.89 6.94 5.99
C LEU A 113 13.15 6.39 7.20
N ASN A 114 13.86 5.82 8.19
CA ASN A 114 13.23 5.28 9.39
C ASN A 114 12.46 6.36 10.16
N THR A 115 13.02 7.56 10.32
CA THR A 115 12.31 8.66 11.00
C THR A 115 11.05 9.08 10.25
N TRP A 116 11.11 9.15 8.92
CA TRP A 116 9.94 9.47 8.09
C TRP A 116 8.88 8.37 8.12
N VAL A 117 9.31 7.10 8.09
CA VAL A 117 8.41 5.94 8.18
C VAL A 117 7.75 5.86 9.55
N ASP A 118 8.49 6.09 10.63
CA ASP A 118 7.95 6.08 11.98
C ASP A 118 6.91 7.18 12.17
N GLU A 119 7.17 8.39 11.67
CA GLU A 119 6.22 9.50 11.72
C GLU A 119 4.95 9.19 10.88
N ALA A 120 5.13 8.64 9.68
CA ALA A 120 4.02 8.21 8.84
C ALA A 120 3.19 7.09 9.47
N PHE A 121 3.84 6.09 10.07
CA PHE A 121 3.18 4.97 10.72
C PHE A 121 2.45 5.41 11.98
N SER A 122 3.04 6.32 12.76
CA SER A 122 2.42 6.92 13.94
C SER A 122 1.14 7.66 13.58
N GLY A 123 1.13 8.40 12.47
CA GLY A 123 -0.09 9.10 12.01
C GLY A 123 -1.16 8.17 11.44
N VAL A 124 -0.79 7.04 10.82
CA VAL A 124 -1.75 6.00 10.42
C VAL A 124 -2.33 5.29 11.65
N LEU A 125 -1.51 5.00 12.66
CA LEU A 125 -1.96 4.42 13.92
C LEU A 125 -2.89 5.37 14.67
N ASP A 126 -2.63 6.68 14.66
CA ASP A 126 -3.51 7.66 15.29
C ASP A 126 -4.88 7.74 14.56
N GLY A 127 -4.89 7.57 13.23
CA GLY A 127 -6.11 7.48 12.42
C GLY A 127 -6.87 6.15 12.57
N GLN A 128 -6.18 5.00 12.70
CA GLN A 128 -6.81 3.69 12.87
C GLN A 128 -7.08 3.28 14.33
N GLN A 129 -6.49 3.95 15.33
CA GLN A 129 -6.76 3.65 16.73
C GLN A 129 -8.06 4.25 17.23
N ILE A 130 -8.70 5.19 16.53
CA ILE A 130 -10.02 5.68 16.97
C ILE A 130 -11.16 4.75 16.54
N GLU A 131 -11.03 4.02 15.42
CA GLU A 131 -12.10 3.12 14.94
C GLU A 131 -11.98 1.68 15.49
N SER A 132 -10.79 1.26 15.95
CA SER A 132 -10.55 -0.09 16.49
C SER A 132 -10.24 -0.16 17.99
N LEU A 133 -10.07 0.97 18.69
CA LEU A 133 -10.26 0.98 20.15
C LEU A 133 -11.76 0.83 20.43
N SER A 134 -12.18 -0.44 20.41
CA SER A 134 -13.41 -0.92 21.00
C SER A 134 -13.72 -0.14 22.28
N GLN A 135 -14.95 0.33 22.39
CA GLN A 135 -15.50 0.99 23.59
C GLN A 135 -15.22 0.15 24.86
N ASP A 136 -15.09 -1.18 24.70
CA ASP A 136 -14.68 -2.17 25.70
C ASP A 136 -13.22 -2.01 26.18
N THR A 137 -12.28 -1.68 25.29
CA THR A 137 -10.85 -1.53 25.64
C THR A 137 -10.60 -0.26 26.45
N ARG A 138 -11.37 0.83 26.19
CA ARG A 138 -11.28 2.07 26.99
C ARG A 138 -11.81 1.86 28.41
N GLU A 139 -12.92 1.16 28.56
CA GLU A 139 -13.49 0.75 29.86
C GLU A 139 -12.52 -0.15 30.64
N ALA A 140 -11.90 -1.14 29.98
CA ALA A 140 -10.93 -2.03 30.60
C ALA A 140 -9.65 -1.29 31.06
N ILE A 141 -9.12 -0.35 30.27
CA ILE A 141 -7.94 0.45 30.66
C ILE A 141 -8.25 1.34 31.86
N ILE A 142 -9.42 2.00 31.89
CA ILE A 142 -9.84 2.83 33.04
C ILE A 142 -9.99 1.97 34.29
N THR A 143 -10.57 0.77 34.14
CA THR A 143 -10.74 -0.18 35.24
C THR A 143 -9.39 -0.68 35.77
N LEU A 144 -8.49 -1.07 34.88
CA LEU A 144 -7.15 -1.54 35.26
C LEU A 144 -6.31 -0.43 35.90
N GLN A 145 -6.35 0.79 35.38
CA GLN A 145 -5.67 1.93 36.02
C GLN A 145 -6.21 2.23 37.41
N THR A 146 -7.53 2.08 37.61
CA THR A 146 -8.15 2.28 38.92
C THR A 146 -7.71 1.19 39.89
N GLN A 147 -7.68 -0.08 39.46
CA GLN A 147 -7.23 -1.22 40.26
C GLN A 147 -5.73 -1.13 40.63
N VAL A 148 -4.89 -0.70 39.70
CA VAL A 148 -3.45 -0.49 39.96
C VAL A 148 -3.24 0.68 40.94
N ARG A 149 -4.03 1.75 40.86
CA ARG A 149 -3.97 2.89 41.78
C ARG A 149 -4.43 2.52 43.20
N THR A 150 -5.47 1.71 43.36
CA THR A 150 -5.87 1.20 44.68
C THR A 150 -4.90 0.16 45.23
N THR A 151 -4.37 -0.72 44.39
CA THR A 151 -3.38 -1.74 44.82
C THR A 151 -2.06 -1.11 45.26
N SER A 152 -1.62 -0.01 44.63
CA SER A 152 -0.42 0.73 45.06
C SER A 152 -0.60 1.50 46.37
N GLN A 153 -1.80 2.01 46.66
CA GLN A 153 -2.12 2.60 47.96
C GLN A 153 -2.16 1.57 49.11
N CYS A 154 -2.71 0.37 48.87
CA CYS A 154 -2.70 -0.69 49.89
C CYS A 154 -1.33 -1.32 50.14
N ARG A 155 -0.36 -1.17 49.22
CA ARG A 155 1.02 -1.69 49.39
C ARG A 155 1.95 -0.74 50.16
N SER A 156 1.51 0.49 50.45
CA SER A 156 2.32 1.52 51.11
C SER A 156 1.99 1.72 52.61
N TYR A 157 1.17 0.83 53.18
CA TYR A 157 0.88 0.70 54.62
C TYR A 157 1.16 -0.73 55.07
#